data_AF-A0A357L669-F1
#
_entry.id   AF-A0A357L669-F1
#
_cell.length_a   1.000
_cell.length_b   1.000
_cell.length_c   1.000
_cell.angle_alpha   90.00
_cell.angle_beta   90.00
_cell.angle_gamma   90.00
#
_symmetry.space_group_name_H-M   'P 1'
#
loop_
_entity.id
_entity.type
_entity.pdbx_description
1 polymer ?
#
loop_
_entity_poly.entity_id
_entity_poly.type
_entity_poly.pdbx_seq_one_letter_code
_entity_poly.pdbx_strand_id
1 'polypeptide(L)'
;MDARCFGRGFMSAVIDVALPVFAVIGVGFAAGRFNLAGADDAAALNRFVFRFGFPAALFALMSKATGLGGDDGLLALSYGVTAVAVMGLAYALARRMFNLDPQDAGAHAFASVLGNAVFLGLPIALGVEGWARPFVTLMLVEGIVIISVGAVLMAPRDKSAS
;
A
#
# COMPACT_ATOMS: atom_id res chain seq x y z
N MET A 1 -17.38 9.07 -27.00
CA MET A 1 -16.32 8.19 -26.45
C MET A 1 -16.99 6.91 -25.99
N ASP A 2 -16.70 5.80 -26.67
CA ASP A 2 -17.45 4.54 -26.59
C ASP A 2 -16.95 3.68 -25.40
N ALA A 3 -17.85 3.23 -24.53
CA ALA A 3 -17.55 2.41 -23.34
C ALA A 3 -16.84 1.09 -23.69
N ARG A 4 -16.94 0.65 -24.94
CA ARG A 4 -16.28 -0.56 -25.46
C ARG A 4 -14.77 -0.43 -25.66
N CYS A 5 -14.23 0.79 -25.84
CA CYS A 5 -12.78 1.01 -25.88
C CYS A 5 -12.16 0.98 -24.48
N PHE A 6 -12.88 1.43 -23.45
CA PHE A 6 -12.43 1.40 -22.06
C PHE A 6 -12.25 -0.04 -21.56
N GLY A 7 -13.20 -0.93 -21.88
CA GLY A 7 -13.14 -2.33 -21.46
C GLY A 7 -11.98 -3.14 -22.06
N ARG A 8 -11.55 -2.83 -23.29
CA ARG A 8 -10.49 -3.60 -23.97
C ARG A 8 -9.08 -3.17 -23.52
N GLY A 9 -8.88 -1.89 -23.25
CA GLY A 9 -7.61 -1.38 -22.67
C GLY A 9 -7.44 -1.75 -21.20
N PHE A 10 -8.52 -1.72 -20.41
CA PHE A 10 -8.48 -2.09 -18.99
C PHE A 10 -8.23 -3.59 -18.79
N MET A 11 -8.87 -4.46 -19.58
CA MET A 11 -8.63 -5.91 -19.49
C MET A 11 -7.18 -6.27 -19.84
N SER A 12 -6.58 -5.59 -20.83
CA SER A 12 -5.15 -5.75 -21.16
C SER A 12 -4.27 -5.31 -19.99
N ALA A 13 -4.50 -4.13 -19.42
CA ALA A 13 -3.69 -3.66 -18.29
C ALA A 13 -3.75 -4.59 -17.06
N VAL A 14 -4.93 -5.11 -16.72
CA VAL A 14 -5.07 -6.07 -15.60
C VAL A 14 -4.34 -7.38 -15.90
N ILE A 15 -4.49 -7.91 -17.11
CA ILE A 15 -3.86 -9.17 -17.52
C ILE A 15 -2.33 -9.01 -17.66
N ASP A 16 -1.86 -7.91 -18.23
CA ASP A 16 -0.44 -7.71 -18.53
C ASP A 16 0.36 -7.30 -17.28
N VAL A 17 -0.28 -6.61 -16.33
CA VAL A 17 0.42 -6.03 -15.16
C VAL A 17 0.13 -6.79 -13.87
N ALA A 18 -1.12 -7.17 -13.60
CA ALA A 18 -1.48 -7.81 -12.33
C ALA A 18 -1.29 -9.34 -12.37
N LEU A 19 -1.61 -9.99 -13.50
CA LEU A 19 -1.51 -11.44 -13.63
C LEU A 19 -0.11 -11.99 -13.30
N PRO A 20 1.02 -11.37 -13.73
CA PRO A 20 2.34 -11.87 -13.39
C PRO A 20 2.59 -11.89 -11.87
N VAL A 21 2.12 -10.87 -11.15
CA VAL A 21 2.26 -10.79 -9.69
C VAL A 21 1.45 -11.90 -9.03
N PHE A 22 0.19 -12.08 -9.43
CA PHE A 22 -0.66 -13.15 -8.90
C PHE A 22 -0.17 -14.55 -9.28
N ALA A 23 0.43 -14.72 -10.45
CA ALA A 23 1.04 -15.98 -10.87
C ALA A 23 2.21 -16.36 -9.95
N VAL A 24 3.10 -15.42 -9.62
CA VAL A 24 4.21 -15.66 -8.68
C VAL A 24 3.68 -16.00 -7.28
N ILE A 25 2.64 -15.30 -6.81
CA ILE A 25 1.96 -15.63 -5.54
C ILE A 25 1.40 -17.05 -5.58
N GLY A 26 0.75 -17.44 -6.68
CA GLY A 26 0.22 -18.78 -6.89
C GLY A 26 1.29 -19.87 -6.89
N VAL A 27 2.46 -19.60 -7.48
CA VAL A 27 3.62 -20.49 -7.42
C VAL A 27 4.13 -20.64 -5.99
N GLY A 28 4.25 -19.54 -5.24
CA GLY A 28 4.63 -19.59 -3.82
C GLY A 28 3.64 -20.40 -2.97
N PHE A 29 2.34 -20.21 -3.21
CA PHE A 29 1.29 -20.99 -2.56
C PHE A 29 1.39 -22.49 -2.89
N ALA A 30 1.58 -22.85 -4.16
CA ALA A 30 1.76 -24.24 -4.58
C ALA A 30 3.02 -24.85 -3.94
N ALA A 31 4.14 -24.12 -3.93
CA ALA A 31 5.39 -24.57 -3.32
C ALA A 31 5.20 -24.88 -1.82
N GLY A 32 4.49 -24.03 -1.09
CA GLY A 32 4.12 -24.31 0.31
C GLY A 32 3.15 -25.49 0.44
N ARG A 33 2.12 -25.56 -0.42
CA ARG A 33 1.09 -26.61 -0.37
C ARG A 33 1.64 -28.01 -0.65
N PHE A 34 2.67 -28.12 -1.48
CA PHE A 34 3.35 -29.37 -1.83
C PHE A 34 4.60 -29.64 -0.97
N ASN A 35 4.87 -28.82 0.06
CA ASN A 35 6.06 -28.91 0.92
C ASN A 35 7.40 -28.87 0.15
N LEU A 36 7.44 -28.14 -0.98
CA LEU A 36 8.70 -27.87 -1.69
C LEU A 36 9.53 -26.78 -0.99
N ALA A 37 8.88 -25.91 -0.22
CA ALA A 37 9.50 -24.89 0.61
C ALA A 37 8.80 -24.88 1.98
N GLY A 38 9.54 -25.21 3.03
CA GLY A 38 9.03 -25.26 4.40
C GLY A 38 8.91 -23.88 5.04
N ALA A 39 8.47 -23.86 6.30
CA ALA A 39 8.35 -22.61 7.07
C ALA A 39 9.70 -21.86 7.21
N ASP A 40 10.79 -22.61 7.37
CA ASP A 40 12.14 -22.03 7.49
C ASP A 40 12.62 -21.39 6.18
N ASP A 41 12.31 -22.00 5.04
CA ASP A 41 12.61 -21.45 3.71
C ASP A 41 11.84 -20.16 3.46
N ALA A 42 10.54 -20.16 3.78
CA ALA A 42 9.71 -18.97 3.68
C ALA A 42 10.21 -17.84 4.61
N ALA A 43 10.62 -18.17 5.83
CA ALA A 43 11.19 -17.21 6.77
C ALA A 43 12.55 -16.66 6.33
N ALA A 44 13.40 -17.49 5.72
CA ALA A 44 14.67 -17.07 5.14
C ALA A 44 14.45 -16.12 3.95
N LEU A 45 13.54 -16.47 3.04
CA LEU A 45 13.18 -15.65 1.88
C LEU A 45 12.59 -14.31 2.33
N ASN A 46 11.68 -14.32 3.30
CA ASN A 46 11.08 -13.09 3.82
C ASN A 46 12.14 -12.16 4.43
N ARG A 47 13.07 -12.71 5.23
CA ARG A 47 14.20 -11.93 5.77
C ARG A 47 15.07 -11.34 4.67
N PHE A 48 15.34 -12.08 3.60
CA PHE A 48 16.08 -11.56 2.45
C PHE A 48 15.33 -10.42 1.75
N VAL A 49 14.04 -10.58 1.49
CA VAL A 49 13.19 -9.57 0.85
C VAL A 49 13.18 -8.29 1.67
N PHE A 50 12.93 -8.36 2.98
CA PHE A 50 12.92 -7.18 3.83
C PHE A 50 14.29 -6.51 3.98
N ARG A 51 15.37 -7.30 4.04
CA ARG A 51 16.71 -6.77 4.29
C ARG A 51 17.41 -6.23 3.05
N PHE A 52 17.15 -6.80 1.87
CA PHE A 52 17.86 -6.47 0.64
C PHE A 52 16.92 -6.18 -0.52
N GLY A 53 15.94 -7.05 -0.76
CA GLY A 53 15.05 -6.94 -1.91
C GLY A 53 14.26 -5.64 -1.94
N PHE A 54 13.62 -5.29 -0.83
CA PHE A 54 12.81 -4.09 -0.65
C PHE A 54 13.62 -2.80 -0.75
N PRO A 55 14.72 -2.61 0.02
CA PRO A 55 15.57 -1.44 -0.16
C PRO A 55 16.08 -1.27 -1.59
N ALA A 56 16.51 -2.36 -2.24
CA ALA A 56 17.03 -2.31 -3.60
C ALA A 56 15.93 -1.95 -4.63
N ALA A 57 14.75 -2.55 -4.51
CA ALA A 57 13.62 -2.28 -5.41
C ALA A 57 13.09 -0.85 -5.26
N LEU A 58 12.96 -0.36 -4.01
CA LEU A 58 12.59 1.03 -3.75
C LEU A 58 13.64 1.99 -4.31
N PHE A 59 14.93 1.72 -4.10
CA PHE A 59 16.00 2.54 -4.68
C PHE A 59 15.96 2.56 -6.21
N ALA A 60 15.76 1.40 -6.83
CA ALA A 60 15.65 1.27 -8.29
C ALA A 60 14.42 2.02 -8.84
N LEU A 61 13.33 2.10 -8.09
CA LEU A 61 12.17 2.89 -8.48
C LEU A 61 12.43 4.40 -8.28
N MET A 62 12.99 4.78 -7.13
CA MET A 62 13.31 6.17 -6.81
C MET A 62 14.34 6.77 -7.78
N SER A 63 15.33 5.98 -8.24
CA SER A 63 16.30 6.45 -9.22
C SER A 63 15.69 6.77 -10.59
N LYS A 64 14.53 6.17 -10.91
CA LYS A 64 13.74 6.48 -12.11
C LYS A 64 12.80 7.67 -11.89
N ALA A 65 12.52 8.06 -10.65
CA ALA A 65 11.67 9.19 -10.32
C ALA A 65 12.49 10.50 -10.32
N THR A 66 12.85 10.98 -11.50
CA THR A 66 13.66 12.21 -11.64
C THR A 66 12.79 13.48 -11.66
N GLY A 67 13.11 14.42 -10.78
CA GLY A 67 12.48 15.75 -10.69
C GLY A 67 11.08 15.76 -10.07
N LEU A 68 10.59 16.97 -9.78
CA LEU A 68 9.20 17.24 -9.40
C LEU A 68 8.47 17.78 -10.62
N GLY A 69 7.23 17.34 -10.82
CA GLY A 69 6.34 17.76 -11.91
C GLY A 69 5.21 18.60 -11.37
N GLY A 70 4.60 19.37 -12.26
CA GLY A 70 3.47 20.22 -11.90
C GLY A 70 2.33 19.44 -11.23
N ASP A 71 2.10 18.19 -11.65
CA ASP A 71 0.96 17.39 -11.19
C ASP A 71 1.24 16.59 -9.91
N ASP A 72 2.51 16.42 -9.52
CA ASP A 72 2.88 15.61 -8.35
C ASP A 72 2.31 16.21 -7.05
N GLY A 73 2.27 17.54 -6.92
CA GLY A 73 1.67 18.21 -5.77
C GLY A 73 0.15 18.03 -5.69
N LEU A 74 -0.54 18.07 -6.83
CA LEU A 74 -1.98 17.83 -6.90
C LEU A 74 -2.31 16.36 -6.59
N LEU A 75 -1.49 15.43 -7.09
CA LEU A 75 -1.60 14.01 -6.76
C LEU A 75 -1.41 13.79 -5.25
N ALA A 76 -0.36 14.38 -4.67
CA ALA A 76 -0.09 14.26 -3.23
C ALA A 76 -1.26 14.79 -2.38
N LEU A 77 -1.81 15.94 -2.75
CA LEU A 77 -2.92 16.56 -2.05
C LEU A 77 -4.21 15.76 -2.20
N SER A 78 -4.55 15.33 -3.42
CA SER A 78 -5.76 14.55 -3.68
C SER A 78 -5.75 13.20 -2.95
N TYR A 79 -4.61 12.49 -2.98
CA TYR A 79 -4.44 11.24 -2.25
C TYR A 79 -4.48 11.47 -0.74
N GLY A 80 -3.67 12.42 -0.24
CA GLY A 80 -3.53 12.68 1.19
C GLY A 80 -4.84 13.13 1.85
N VAL A 81 -5.56 14.06 1.23
CA VAL A 81 -6.88 14.52 1.73
C VAL A 81 -7.88 13.37 1.74
N THR A 82 -7.92 12.58 0.66
CA THR A 82 -8.85 11.44 0.57
C THR A 82 -8.54 10.39 1.62
N ALA A 83 -7.26 10.01 1.79
CA ALA A 83 -6.84 9.01 2.75
C ALA A 83 -7.14 9.46 4.20
N VAL A 84 -6.86 10.72 4.54
CA VAL A 84 -7.20 11.26 5.87
C VAL A 84 -8.72 11.30 6.09
N ALA A 85 -9.49 11.67 5.07
CA ALA A 85 -10.96 11.68 5.15
C ALA A 85 -11.53 10.28 5.36
N VAL A 86 -11.04 9.28 4.61
CA VAL A 86 -11.44 7.87 4.74
C VAL A 86 -11.06 7.34 6.13
N MET A 87 -9.85 7.64 6.60
CA MET A 87 -9.41 7.24 7.93
C MET A 87 -10.27 7.88 9.03
N GLY A 88 -10.61 9.16 8.91
CA GLY A 88 -11.53 9.84 9.83
C GLY A 88 -12.93 9.24 9.84
N LEU A 89 -13.44 8.87 8.66
CA LEU A 89 -14.73 8.17 8.53
C LEU A 89 -14.67 6.78 9.16
N ALA A 90 -13.64 5.99 8.86
CA ALA A 90 -13.44 4.67 9.44
C ALA A 90 -13.33 4.72 10.96
N TYR A 91 -12.62 5.71 11.50
CA TYR A 91 -12.54 5.97 12.94
C TYR A 91 -13.92 6.27 13.54
N ALA A 92 -14.69 7.16 12.92
CA ALA A 92 -16.03 7.52 13.39
C ALA A 92 -16.99 6.32 13.38
N LEU A 93 -16.93 5.49 12.33
CA LEU A 93 -17.72 4.26 12.22
C LEU A 93 -17.29 3.23 13.26
N ALA A 94 -15.98 3.03 13.45
CA ALA A 94 -15.41 2.18 14.51
C ALA A 94 -15.92 2.57 15.90
N ARG A 95 -15.93 3.87 16.20
CA ARG A 95 -16.41 4.41 17.48
C ARG A 95 -17.93 4.27 17.65
N ARG A 96 -18.72 4.50 16.61
CA ARG A 96 -20.19 4.59 16.70
C ARG A 96 -20.92 3.27 16.46
N MET A 97 -20.44 2.45 15.54
CA MET A 97 -21.10 1.19 15.17
C MET A 97 -20.55 0.01 15.95
N PHE A 98 -19.25 0.00 16.24
CA PHE A 98 -18.57 -1.11 16.90
C PHE A 98 -18.22 -0.82 18.37
N ASN A 99 -18.50 0.40 18.87
CA ASN A 99 -18.20 0.83 20.25
C ASN A 99 -16.75 0.58 20.68
N LEU A 100 -15.81 0.63 19.73
CA LEU A 100 -14.39 0.39 20.01
C LEU A 100 -13.83 1.51 20.88
N ASP A 101 -12.85 1.18 21.72
CA ASP A 101 -12.11 2.19 22.47
C ASP A 101 -11.33 3.11 21.49
N PRO A 102 -10.89 4.30 21.93
CA PRO A 102 -10.22 5.24 21.04
C PRO A 102 -8.96 4.67 20.38
N GLN A 103 -8.22 3.77 21.04
CA GLN A 103 -6.99 3.18 20.51
C GLN A 103 -7.30 2.10 19.47
N ASP A 104 -8.21 1.17 19.78
CA ASP A 104 -8.65 0.14 18.83
C ASP A 104 -9.32 0.77 17.59
N ALA A 105 -10.17 1.79 17.78
CA ALA A 105 -10.75 2.55 16.67
C ALA A 105 -9.67 3.20 15.80
N GLY A 106 -8.58 3.68 16.41
CA GLY A 106 -7.42 4.24 15.71
C GLY A 106 -6.70 3.20 14.87
N ALA A 107 -6.50 2.00 15.42
CA ALA A 107 -5.89 0.88 14.71
C ALA A 107 -6.76 0.42 13.51
N HIS A 108 -8.08 0.32 13.70
CA HIS A 108 -9.02 0.00 12.63
C HIS A 108 -9.02 1.06 11.52
N ALA A 109 -9.02 2.34 11.90
CA ALA A 109 -8.96 3.45 10.95
C ALA A 109 -7.67 3.41 10.13
N PHE A 110 -6.53 3.20 10.78
CA PHE A 110 -5.23 3.10 10.12
C PHE A 110 -5.16 1.90 9.16
N ALA A 111 -5.65 0.73 9.59
CA ALA A 111 -5.71 -0.46 8.77
C ALA A 111 -6.62 -0.30 7.53
N SER A 112 -7.61 0.60 7.57
CA SER A 112 -8.52 0.83 6.44
C SER A 112 -7.88 1.56 5.25
N VAL A 113 -6.77 2.26 5.47
CA VAL A 113 -6.09 3.08 4.45
C VAL A 113 -4.73 2.54 4.03
N LEU A 114 -4.11 1.66 4.85
CA LEU A 114 -2.88 0.99 4.47
C LEU A 114 -3.16 -0.21 3.56
N GLY A 115 -3.12 0.04 2.25
CA GLY A 115 -3.15 -1.01 1.24
C GLY A 115 -1.82 -1.77 1.13
N ASN A 116 -1.78 -2.76 0.25
CA ASN A 116 -0.54 -3.50 -0.03
C ASN A 116 0.32 -2.79 -1.09
N ALA A 117 0.72 -1.55 -0.80
CA ALA A 117 1.46 -0.75 -1.77
C ALA A 117 2.90 -1.24 -1.99
N VAL A 118 3.53 -1.83 -0.98
CA VAL A 118 4.92 -2.31 -1.09
C VAL A 118 5.01 -3.70 -1.73
N PHE A 119 4.18 -4.68 -1.38
CA PHE A 119 4.30 -6.02 -1.99
C PHE A 119 3.56 -6.14 -3.31
N LEU A 120 2.44 -5.44 -3.51
CA LEU A 120 1.72 -5.45 -4.79
C LEU A 120 1.98 -4.18 -5.60
N GLY A 121 1.89 -3.02 -4.97
CA GLY A 121 2.06 -1.74 -5.68
C GLY A 121 3.45 -1.53 -6.27
N LEU A 122 4.53 -1.90 -5.57
CA LEU A 122 5.91 -1.70 -6.05
C LEU A 122 6.23 -2.56 -7.28
N PRO A 123 5.96 -3.89 -7.31
CA PRO A 123 6.14 -4.68 -8.54
C PRO A 123 5.32 -4.14 -9.72
N ILE A 124 4.08 -3.70 -9.46
CA ILE A 124 3.22 -3.08 -10.47
C ILE A 124 3.86 -1.78 -11.00
N ALA A 125 4.29 -0.89 -10.11
CA ALA A 125 4.92 0.38 -10.48
C ALA A 125 6.25 0.20 -11.23
N LEU A 126 7.00 -0.87 -10.93
CA LEU A 126 8.22 -1.23 -11.67
C LEU A 126 7.91 -1.78 -13.06
N GLY A 127 6.77 -2.44 -13.24
CA GLY A 127 6.33 -3.03 -14.50
C GLY A 127 5.64 -2.06 -15.46
N VAL A 128 5.23 -0.89 -15.00
CA VAL A 128 4.54 0.11 -15.83
C VAL A 128 5.40 1.36 -16.02
N GLU A 129 5.66 1.72 -17.27
CA GLU A 129 6.43 2.91 -17.61
C GLU A 129 5.73 4.19 -17.10
N GLY A 130 6.52 5.14 -16.60
CA GLY A 130 6.02 6.42 -16.07
C GLY A 130 5.47 6.38 -14.64
N TRP A 131 5.28 5.20 -14.04
CA TRP A 131 4.69 5.08 -12.69
C TRP A 131 5.66 5.34 -11.52
N ALA A 132 6.96 5.45 -11.79
CA ALA A 132 7.96 5.70 -10.75
C ALA A 132 7.65 6.97 -9.93
N ARG A 133 7.33 8.07 -10.60
CA ARG A 133 7.06 9.36 -9.93
C ARG A 133 5.75 9.37 -9.14
N PRO A 134 4.60 8.98 -9.72
CA PRO A 134 3.35 8.86 -8.96
C PRO A 134 3.50 7.93 -7.75
N PHE A 135 4.14 6.77 -7.90
CA PHE A 135 4.30 5.83 -6.80
C PHE A 135 5.13 6.41 -5.66
N VAL A 136 6.27 7.05 -5.96
CA VAL A 136 7.10 7.70 -4.93
C VAL A 136 6.33 8.80 -4.22
N THR A 137 5.57 9.63 -4.95
CA THR A 137 4.70 10.66 -4.37
C THR A 137 3.68 10.04 -3.39
N LEU A 138 2.99 8.97 -3.78
CA LEU A 138 2.04 8.27 -2.91
C LEU A 138 2.71 7.69 -1.66
N MET A 139 3.89 7.08 -1.80
CA MET A 139 4.66 6.53 -0.68
C MET A 139 5.14 7.60 0.29
N LEU A 140 5.52 8.79 -0.20
CA LEU A 140 5.89 9.91 0.65
C LEU A 140 4.70 10.41 1.45
N VAL A 141 3.53 10.55 0.84
CA VAL A 141 2.30 10.94 1.55
C VAL A 141 1.91 9.88 2.58
N GLU A 142 1.98 8.61 2.21
CA GLU A 142 1.68 7.51 3.12
C GLU A 142 2.64 7.48 4.32
N GLY A 143 3.95 7.52 4.05
CA GLY A 143 4.98 7.46 5.07
C GLY A 143 5.04 8.67 5.99
N ILE A 144 4.77 9.87 5.48
CA ILE A 144 4.88 11.12 6.25
C ILE A 144 3.54 11.52 6.88
N VAL A 145 2.44 11.43 6.13
CA VAL A 145 1.14 11.94 6.60
C VAL A 145 0.33 10.82 7.23
N ILE A 146 0.12 9.72 6.51
CA ILE A 146 -0.83 8.67 6.92
C ILE A 146 -0.31 7.90 8.13
N ILE A 147 0.97 7.52 8.12
CA ILE A 147 1.59 6.88 9.28
C ILE A 147 1.59 7.81 10.51
N SER A 148 1.88 9.11 10.36
CA SER A 148 1.86 10.05 11.47
C SER A 148 0.47 10.25 12.07
N VAL A 149 -0.56 10.45 11.23
CA VAL A 149 -1.94 10.59 11.72
C VAL A 149 -2.42 9.28 12.35
N GLY A 150 -2.12 8.14 11.74
CA GLY A 150 -2.41 6.82 12.30
C GLY A 150 -1.78 6.61 13.68
N ALA A 151 -0.49 6.96 13.82
CA ALA A 151 0.22 6.87 15.11
C ALA A 151 -0.43 7.74 16.20
N VAL A 152 -0.89 8.95 15.86
CA VAL A 152 -1.63 9.82 16.80
C VAL A 152 -2.97 9.20 17.20
N LEU A 153 -3.69 8.58 16.26
CA LEU A 153 -4.98 7.93 16.56
C LEU A 153 -4.82 6.71 17.47
N MET A 154 -3.72 5.96 17.31
CA MET A 154 -3.40 4.78 18.12
C MET A 154 -2.67 5.10 19.42
N ALA A 155 -2.30 6.36 19.65
CA ALA A 155 -1.55 6.75 20.84
C ALA A 155 -2.31 6.39 22.13
N PRO A 156 -1.65 5.77 23.13
CA PRO A 156 -2.27 5.49 24.41
C PRO A 156 -2.85 6.76 25.04
N ARG A 157 -4.10 6.69 25.48
CA ARG A 157 -4.74 7.78 26.24
C ARG A 157 -4.79 7.40 27.70
N ASP A 158 -4.14 8.19 28.54
CA ASP A 158 -4.20 8.09 29.99
C ASP A 158 -5.61 8.47 30.48
N LYS A 159 -6.25 7.57 31.21
CA LYS A 159 -7.59 7.78 31.77
C LYS A 159 -7.56 8.54 33.12
N SER A 160 -6.43 9.16 33.48
CA SER A 160 -6.19 9.72 34.82
C SER A 160 -6.47 11.22 34.97
N ALA A 161 -7.09 11.86 33.98
CA ALA A 161 -7.38 13.30 33.98
C ALA A 161 -8.86 13.62 33.67
N SER A 162 -9.80 12.81 34.19
CA SER A 162 -11.24 13.17 34.24
C SER A 162 -11.80 13.00 35.64
#